data_AF-A0A2M7BTV6-F1
#
_entry.id   AF-A0A2M7BTV6-F1
#
_cell.length_a   1.000
_cell.length_b   1.000
_cell.length_c   1.000
_cell.angle_alpha   90.00
_cell.angle_beta   90.00
_cell.angle_gamma   90.00
#
_symmetry.space_group_name_H-M   'P 1'
#
loop_
_entity.id
_entity.type
_entity.pdbx_description
1 polymer ?
#
loop_
_entity_poly.entity_id
_entity_poly.type
_entity_poly.pdbx_seq_one_letter_code
_entity_poly.pdbx_strand_id
1 'polypeptide(L)'
;MSRIVIKTAKAPLEVKPSEKSTYICMCGLSKNHPFCDGSHKATLDEKDDVLYQYDEKGKRMEGCEGKEGKEGGCCGGGCCGEKDK
;
A
#
# COMPACT_ATOMS: atom_id res chain seq x y z
N MET A 1 -2.47 -13.23 18.53
CA MET A 1 -1.57 -12.05 18.50
C MET A 1 -1.49 -11.55 17.08
N SER A 2 -1.74 -10.26 16.85
CA SER A 2 -1.59 -9.62 15.55
C SER A 2 -0.11 -9.27 15.31
N ARG A 3 0.32 -9.37 14.04
CA ARG A 3 1.66 -8.97 13.61
C ARG A 3 1.53 -7.98 12.46
N ILE A 4 2.40 -6.96 12.44
CA ILE A 4 2.51 -6.03 11.33
C ILE A 4 3.55 -6.58 10.35
N VAL A 5 3.21 -6.62 9.06
CA VAL A 5 4.13 -7.04 7.99
C VAL A 5 4.28 -5.88 7.03
N ILE A 6 5.50 -5.39 6.86
CA ILE A 6 5.83 -4.33 5.91
C ILE A 6 6.10 -4.99 4.55
N LYS A 7 5.44 -4.52 3.50
CA LYS A 7 5.64 -4.97 2.12
C LYS A 7 6.57 -4.00 1.40
N THR A 8 7.80 -4.43 1.12
CA THR A 8 8.81 -3.62 0.42
C THR A 8 8.91 -3.96 -1.08
N ALA A 9 8.45 -5.14 -1.48
CA ALA A 9 8.55 -5.61 -2.86
C ALA A 9 7.39 -5.07 -3.72
N LYS A 10 7.74 -4.24 -4.71
CA LYS A 10 6.79 -3.61 -5.67
C LYS A 10 6.50 -4.46 -6.91
N ALA A 11 7.21 -5.56 -7.12
CA ALA A 11 7.14 -6.40 -8.32
C ALA A 11 6.87 -7.87 -7.99
N PRO A 12 6.30 -8.66 -8.91
CA PRO A 12 6.11 -10.09 -8.70
C PRO A 12 7.43 -10.86 -8.76
N LEU A 13 7.51 -11.95 -8.01
CA LEU A 13 8.61 -12.90 -8.08
C LEU A 13 8.35 -13.90 -9.21
N GLU A 14 9.25 -13.98 -10.17
CA GLU A 14 9.24 -15.05 -11.16
C GLU A 14 9.78 -16.34 -10.52
N VAL A 15 8.98 -17.41 -10.57
CA VAL A 15 9.34 -18.75 -10.11
C VAL A 15 9.20 -19.70 -11.29
N LYS A 16 10.21 -20.56 -11.49
CA LYS A 16 10.23 -21.57 -12.55
C LYS A 16 10.17 -22.98 -11.93
N PRO A 17 8.99 -23.47 -11.53
CA PRO A 17 8.85 -24.83 -11.00
C PRO A 17 8.98 -25.90 -12.10
N SER A 18 8.85 -25.54 -13.38
CA SER A 18 8.97 -26.41 -14.56
C SER A 18 9.28 -25.54 -15.80
N GLU A 19 9.06 -26.03 -17.03
CA GLU A 19 9.23 -25.26 -18.28
C GLU A 19 8.35 -24.00 -18.40
N LYS A 20 7.43 -23.77 -17.46
CA LYS A 20 6.54 -22.60 -17.42
C LYS A 20 6.95 -21.63 -16.31
N SER A 21 7.18 -20.37 -16.66
CA SER A 21 7.36 -19.28 -15.70
C SER A 21 6.03 -18.94 -15.02
N THR A 22 6.04 -18.90 -13.69
CA THR A 22 4.90 -18.51 -12.85
C THR A 22 5.27 -17.26 -12.06
N TYR A 23 4.34 -16.32 -11.93
CA TYR A 23 4.58 -15.07 -11.22
C TYR A 23 3.81 -15.03 -9.90
N ILE A 24 4.54 -14.90 -8.80
CA ILE A 24 3.98 -14.81 -7.44
C ILE A 24 3.88 -13.35 -7.03
N CYS A 25 2.71 -12.95 -6.54
CA CYS A 25 2.48 -11.59 -6.07
C CYS A 25 3.29 -11.31 -4.81
N MET A 26 4.13 -10.27 -4.84
CA MET A 26 4.79 -9.76 -3.63
C MET A 26 4.26 -8.41 -3.15
N CYS A 27 3.60 -7.64 -4.02
CA CYS A 27 3.07 -6.30 -3.69
C CYS A 27 1.88 -6.30 -2.73
N GLY A 28 1.15 -7.42 -2.60
CA GLY A 28 0.01 -7.53 -1.67
C GLY A 28 -1.32 -6.95 -2.17
N LEU A 29 -1.38 -6.44 -3.41
CA LEU A 29 -2.60 -5.85 -4.00
C LEU A 29 -3.35 -6.77 -4.96
N SER A 30 -2.95 -8.03 -5.07
CA SER A 30 -3.55 -8.93 -6.05
C SER A 30 -4.94 -9.38 -5.61
N LYS A 31 -5.87 -9.49 -6.55
CA LYS A 31 -7.18 -10.12 -6.27
C LYS A 31 -7.13 -11.63 -6.43
N ASN A 32 -6.05 -12.18 -6.99
CA ASN A 32 -5.89 -13.59 -7.28
C ASN A 32 -4.65 -14.20 -6.57
N HIS A 33 -4.50 -13.87 -5.29
CA HIS A 33 -3.41 -14.42 -4.47
C HIS A 33 -3.40 -15.96 -4.50
N PRO A 34 -2.21 -16.60 -4.59
CA PRO A 34 -0.86 -16.05 -4.48
C PRO A 34 -0.27 -15.49 -5.80
N PHE A 35 -1.00 -15.56 -6.91
CA PHE A 35 -0.48 -15.22 -8.23
C PHE A 35 -0.53 -13.72 -8.52
N CYS A 36 0.29 -13.27 -9.46
CA CYS A 36 0.27 -11.89 -9.94
C CYS A 36 -0.83 -11.69 -11.00
N ASP A 37 -1.70 -10.70 -10.79
CA ASP A 37 -2.76 -10.25 -11.70
C ASP A 37 -2.45 -8.90 -12.36
N GLY A 38 -1.28 -8.32 -12.11
CA GLY A 38 -0.86 -7.02 -12.65
C GLY A 38 -1.16 -5.82 -11.77
N SER A 39 -1.82 -6.01 -10.61
CA SER A 39 -2.15 -4.95 -9.66
C SER A 39 -0.91 -4.24 -9.08
N HIS A 40 0.26 -4.87 -9.16
CA HIS A 40 1.56 -4.30 -8.76
C HIS A 40 1.92 -3.00 -9.49
N LYS A 41 1.32 -2.72 -10.65
CA LYS A 41 1.54 -1.45 -11.38
C LYS A 41 1.18 -0.21 -10.56
N ALA A 42 0.21 -0.33 -9.64
CA ALA A 42 -0.19 0.76 -8.74
C ALA A 42 0.83 1.06 -7.63
N THR A 43 1.87 0.22 -7.49
CA THR A 43 2.95 0.38 -6.50
C THR A 43 4.23 0.96 -7.11
N LEU A 44 4.30 1.12 -8.44
CA LEU A 44 5.52 1.55 -9.13
C LEU A 44 5.91 3.01 -8.83
N ASP A 45 4.91 3.86 -8.56
CA ASP A 45 5.08 5.28 -8.24
C ASP A 45 5.10 5.56 -6.72
N GLU A 46 5.09 4.51 -5.88
CA GLU A 46 5.24 4.66 -4.43
C GLU A 46 6.64 5.15 -4.07
N LYS A 47 6.71 6.11 -3.15
CA LYS A 47 7.96 6.61 -2.57
C LYS A 47 8.30 5.83 -1.29
N ASP A 48 9.59 5.62 -1.03
CA ASP A 48 10.06 4.82 0.11
C ASP A 48 9.72 5.41 1.48
N ASP A 49 9.60 6.73 1.59
CA ASP A 49 9.31 7.43 2.86
C ASP A 49 7.81 7.75 3.07
N VAL A 50 6.93 7.25 2.20
CA VAL A 50 5.49 7.54 2.27
C VAL A 50 4.71 6.28 2.56
N LEU A 51 3.81 6.35 3.55
CA LEU A 51 2.90 5.26 3.86
C LEU A 51 1.65 5.34 2.99
N TYR A 52 1.44 4.30 2.18
CA TYR A 52 0.24 4.13 1.38
C TYR A 52 -0.69 3.12 2.03
N GLN A 53 -1.95 3.50 2.22
CA GLN A 53 -3.00 2.60 2.69
C GLN A 53 -3.92 2.27 1.51
N TYR A 54 -4.22 0.99 1.35
CA TYR A 54 -5.15 0.49 0.35
C TYR A 54 -6.42 -0.01 1.06
N ASP A 55 -7.57 0.48 0.61
CA ASP A 55 -8.88 -0.01 1.05
C ASP A 55 -9.24 -1.34 0.37
N GLU A 56 -10.26 -2.05 0.85
CA GLU A 56 -10.77 -3.32 0.29
C GLU A 56 -11.13 -3.21 -1.20
N LYS A 57 -11.47 -2.00 -1.66
CA LYS A 57 -11.78 -1.70 -3.06
C LYS A 57 -10.55 -1.41 -3.93
N GLY A 58 -9.35 -1.42 -3.35
CA GLY A 58 -8.08 -1.10 -4.04
C GLY A 58 -7.85 0.39 -4.27
N LYS A 59 -8.59 1.26 -3.58
CA LYS A 59 -8.38 2.71 -3.63
C LYS A 59 -7.16 3.05 -2.76
N ARG A 60 -6.17 3.72 -3.34
CA ARG A 60 -4.99 4.24 -2.63
C ARG A 60 -5.37 5.49 -1.85
N MET A 61 -5.04 5.52 -0.56
CA MET A 61 -5.08 6.68 0.31
C MET A 61 -3.65 6.95 0.79
N GLU A 62 -3.18 8.17 0.58
CA GLU A 62 -1.90 8.61 1.14
C GLU A 62 -2.09 8.85 2.62
N GLY A 63 -1.30 8.16 3.45
CA GLY A 63 -1.20 8.49 4.86
C GLY A 63 -0.66 9.92 4.95
N CYS A 64 -1.37 10.79 5.67
CA CYS A 64 -0.94 12.16 5.90
C CYS A 64 0.48 12.12 6.47
N GLU A 65 1.44 12.72 5.76
CA GLU A 65 2.85 12.72 6.12
C GLU A 65 2.99 13.18 7.57
N GLY A 66 3.72 12.39 8.36
CA GLY A 66 4.13 12.77 9.70
C GLY A 66 5.01 14.02 9.62
N LYS A 67 4.41 15.20 9.70
CA LYS A 67 5.09 16.33 10.33
C LYS A 67 5.20 15.98 11.80
N GLU A 68 6.45 15.86 12.28
CA GLU A 68 6.76 15.79 13.69
C GLU A 68 5.96 16.89 14.43
N GLY A 69 5.11 16.46 15.37
CA GLY A 69 4.45 17.36 16.30
C GLY A 69 3.20 18.09 15.79
N LYS A 70 2.07 17.38 15.69
CA LYS A 70 0.77 17.91 16.14
C LYS A 70 -0.10 16.74 16.60
N GLU A 71 -0.39 16.69 17.90
CA GLU A 71 -1.53 15.92 18.41
C GLU A 71 -2.78 16.46 17.74
N GLY A 72 -3.37 15.69 16.82
CA GLY A 72 -4.52 16.16 16.05
C GLY A 72 -4.85 15.21 14.92
N GLY A 73 -5.56 14.13 15.23
CA GLY A 73 -6.18 13.31 14.20
C GLY A 73 -7.28 14.08 13.47
N CYS A 74 -7.37 13.91 12.15
CA CYS A 74 -8.56 14.20 11.36
C CYS A 74 -8.43 13.46 10.01
N CYS A 75 -9.17 12.37 9.81
CA CYS A 75 -10.53 12.30 9.29
C CYS A 75 -10.61 12.35 7.75
N GLY A 76 -11.04 11.23 7.18
CA GLY A 76 -11.73 11.25 5.90
C GLY A 76 -12.94 12.17 6.00
N GLY A 77 -13.01 13.16 5.10
CA GLY A 77 -14.11 14.11 5.03
C GLY A 77 -13.95 15.31 5.98
N GLY A 78 -13.02 16.21 5.67
CA GLY A 78 -12.96 17.54 6.25
C GLY A 78 -11.67 17.81 7.01
N CYS A 79 -10.84 18.69 6.45
CA CYS A 79 -9.78 19.35 7.20
C CYS A 79 -10.39 20.05 8.41
N CYS A 80 -10.08 19.60 9.63
CA CYS A 80 -10.12 20.48 10.79
C CYS A 80 -8.94 21.45 10.67
N GLY A 81 -9.17 22.52 9.90
CA GLY A 81 -8.49 23.78 10.15
C GLY A 81 -9.03 24.33 11.46
N GLU A 82 -8.10 24.71 12.35
CA GLU A 82 -8.33 25.54 13.52
C GLU A 82 -9.45 26.57 13.23
N LYS A 83 -10.52 26.56 14.03
CA LYS A 83 -11.34 27.77 14.19
C LYS A 83 -10.49 28.76 14.98
N ASP A 84 -9.65 29.49 14.26
CA ASP A 84 -9.02 30.70 14.77
C ASP A 84 -10.13 31.73 15.02
N LYS A 85 -10.49 31.86 16.30
CA LYS A 85 -11.08 33.03 16.98
C LYS A 85 -12.39 33.63 16.43
#